data_AF-A0A4Q3VNZ0-F1
#
_entry.id   AF-A0A4Q3VNZ0-F1
#
_cell.length_a   1.000
_cell.length_b   1.000
_cell.length_c   1.000
_cell.angle_alpha   90.00
_cell.angle_beta   90.00
_cell.angle_gamma   90.00
#
_symmetry.space_group_name_H-M   'P 1'
#
loop_
_entity.id
_entity.type
_entity.pdbx_description
1 polymer ?
#
loop_
_entity_poly.entity_id
_entity_poly.type
_entity_poly.pdbx_seq_one_letter_code
_entity_poly.pdbx_strand_id
1 'polypeptide(L)'
;MENRLRIGAFIGAGLFLFALLIRLVGIGWGLRNDLHDWSYHPDEPVIQLYSQRIEPTQGAFTPGFYNYGTFYLTTLKVASDVVAGYTGGPDPKNLLGDQSLAFYSRVTLAGRILSALAGAGTVLLAFLMLRRWTGLLGGTMGALVLAVA
;
A
#
# COMPACT_ATOMS: atom_id res chain seq x y z
N MET A 1 31.16 6.78 17.32
CA MET A 1 29.99 7.36 16.63
C MET A 1 29.44 6.42 15.55
N GLU A 2 30.31 5.87 14.71
CA GLU A 2 29.96 4.95 13.62
C GLU A 2 29.17 3.70 14.04
N ASN A 3 29.57 3.02 15.13
CA ASN A 3 28.83 1.85 15.64
C ASN A 3 27.38 2.17 16.04
N ARG A 4 27.11 3.35 16.61
CA ARG A 4 25.73 3.73 17.00
C ARG A 4 24.85 4.01 15.78
N LEU A 5 25.42 4.54 14.71
CA LEU A 5 24.71 4.77 13.45
C LEU A 5 24.37 3.43 12.77
N ARG A 6 25.33 2.50 12.72
CA ARG A 6 25.10 1.14 12.17
C ARG A 6 24.02 0.39 12.95
N ILE A 7 24.10 0.38 14.29
CA ILE A 7 23.08 -0.26 15.15
C ILE A 7 21.70 0.38 14.92
N GLY A 8 21.62 1.72 14.87
CA GLY A 8 20.36 2.40 14.60
C GLY A 8 19.77 2.06 13.23
N ALA A 9 20.60 1.85 12.21
CA ALA A 9 20.15 1.43 10.88
C ALA A 9 19.56 0.01 10.91
N PHE A 10 20.25 -0.95 11.55
CA PHE A 10 19.73 -2.32 11.70
C PHE A 10 18.43 -2.37 12.49
N ILE A 11 18.32 -1.59 13.58
CA ILE A 11 17.08 -1.48 14.36
C ILE A 11 15.95 -0.92 13.48
N GLY A 12 16.21 0.17 12.75
CA GLY A 12 15.20 0.76 11.85
C GLY A 12 14.74 -0.22 10.77
N ALA A 13 15.67 -0.93 10.14
CA ALA A 13 15.34 -1.95 9.14
C ALA A 13 14.55 -3.11 9.76
N GLY A 14 14.94 -3.58 10.94
CA GLY A 14 14.21 -4.61 11.68
C GLY A 14 12.78 -4.19 12.03
N LEU A 15 12.58 -2.94 12.47
CA LEU A 15 11.26 -2.38 12.78
C LEU A 15 10.39 -2.27 11.53
N PHE A 16 10.96 -1.80 10.41
CA PHE A 16 10.26 -1.76 9.12
C PHE A 16 9.81 -3.15 8.68
N LEU A 17 10.73 -4.13 8.70
CA LEU A 17 10.43 -5.51 8.31
C LEU A 17 9.39 -6.15 9.22
N PHE A 18 9.50 -5.95 10.54
CA PHE A 18 8.53 -6.45 11.50
C PHE A 18 7.12 -5.88 11.25
N ALA A 19 7.01 -4.55 11.10
CA ALA A 19 5.75 -3.87 10.82
C ALA A 19 5.13 -4.29 9.48
N LEU A 20 5.97 -4.52 8.46
CA LEU A 20 5.55 -5.02 7.15
C LEU A 20 5.02 -6.45 7.26
N LEU A 21 5.77 -7.35 7.90
CA LEU A 21 5.38 -8.76 8.03
C LEU A 21 4.03 -8.91 8.72
N ILE A 22 3.76 -8.15 9.78
CA ILE A 22 2.44 -8.14 10.45
C ILE A 22 1.33 -7.77 9.46
N ARG A 23 1.53 -6.72 8.65
CA ARG A 23 0.55 -6.23 7.66
C ARG A 23 0.34 -7.19 6.49
N LEU A 24 1.32 -8.05 6.21
CA LEU A 24 1.20 -9.07 5.17
C LEU A 24 0.39 -10.28 5.65
N VAL A 25 0.28 -10.52 6.96
CA VAL A 25 -0.58 -11.58 7.49
C VAL A 25 -2.03 -11.26 7.16
N GLY A 26 -2.69 -12.15 6.43
CA GLY A 26 -4.09 -11.96 6.04
C GLY A 26 -4.32 -10.90 4.96
N ILE A 27 -3.28 -10.44 4.25
CA ILE A 27 -3.43 -9.41 3.19
C ILE A 27 -4.40 -9.82 2.07
N GLY A 28 -4.60 -11.13 1.87
CA GLY A 28 -5.56 -11.67 0.91
C GLY A 28 -7.00 -11.80 1.43
N TRP A 29 -7.25 -11.49 2.71
CA TRP A 29 -8.57 -11.65 3.31
C TRP A 29 -9.62 -10.82 2.57
N GLY A 30 -10.73 -11.46 2.21
CA GLY A 30 -11.81 -10.79 1.49
C GLY A 30 -11.46 -10.35 0.08
N LEU A 31 -10.36 -10.84 -0.53
CA LEU A 31 -10.16 -10.75 -1.99
C LEU A 31 -11.04 -11.76 -2.73
N ARG A 32 -11.26 -11.53 -4.02
CA ARG A 32 -12.02 -12.41 -4.92
C ARG A 32 -11.63 -13.88 -4.74
N ASN A 33 -12.64 -14.73 -4.62
CA ASN A 33 -12.54 -16.19 -4.58
C ASN A 33 -13.88 -16.80 -5.04
N ASP A 34 -14.03 -18.11 -4.90
CA ASP A 34 -15.21 -18.84 -5.37
C ASP A 34 -16.53 -18.42 -4.69
N LEU A 35 -16.48 -17.69 -3.57
CA LEU A 35 -17.65 -17.23 -2.82
C LEU A 35 -18.07 -15.80 -3.20
N HIS A 36 -17.18 -14.98 -3.77
CA HIS A 36 -17.47 -13.58 -4.10
C HIS A 36 -16.46 -12.98 -5.09
N ASP A 37 -16.94 -12.07 -5.93
CA ASP A 37 -16.12 -11.43 -6.97
C ASP A 37 -15.39 -10.17 -6.55
N TRP A 38 -15.90 -9.48 -5.52
CA TRP A 38 -15.41 -8.16 -5.10
C TRP A 38 -14.75 -8.21 -3.73
N SER A 39 -13.91 -7.21 -3.46
CA SER A 39 -13.40 -7.05 -2.10
C SER A 39 -14.53 -6.80 -1.10
N TYR A 40 -14.42 -7.38 0.10
CA TYR A 40 -15.32 -7.05 1.20
C TYR A 40 -15.13 -5.64 1.75
N HIS A 41 -14.00 -4.98 1.47
CA HIS A 41 -13.81 -3.59 1.89
C HIS A 41 -14.55 -2.64 0.93
N PRO A 42 -15.54 -1.87 1.40
CA PRO A 42 -16.43 -1.09 0.52
C PRO A 42 -15.69 -0.01 -0.29
N ASP A 43 -14.61 0.54 0.27
CA ASP A 43 -13.88 1.63 -0.38
C ASP A 43 -12.91 1.17 -1.46
N GLU A 44 -12.43 -0.08 -1.43
CA GLU A 44 -11.38 -0.54 -2.35
C GLU A 44 -11.81 -0.47 -3.83
N PRO A 45 -13.02 -0.95 -4.22
CA PRO A 45 -13.52 -0.79 -5.58
C PRO A 45 -13.68 0.69 -5.98
N VAL A 46 -14.10 1.55 -5.06
CA VAL A 46 -14.33 2.98 -5.31
C VAL A 46 -13.01 3.70 -5.58
N ILE A 47 -12.03 3.52 -4.70
CA ILE A 47 -10.67 4.08 -4.85
C ILE A 47 -10.07 3.60 -6.16
N GLN A 48 -10.19 2.31 -6.48
CA GLN A 48 -9.68 1.77 -7.73
C GLN A 48 -10.36 2.40 -8.96
N LEU A 49 -11.68 2.56 -8.94
CA LEU A 49 -12.41 3.20 -10.04
C LEU A 49 -11.91 4.63 -10.30
N TYR A 50 -11.69 5.41 -9.23
CA TYR A 50 -11.22 6.78 -9.37
C TYR A 50 -9.72 6.90 -9.68
N SER A 51 -8.91 5.91 -9.30
CA SER A 51 -7.50 5.88 -9.73
C SER A 51 -7.37 5.73 -11.24
N GLN A 52 -8.28 4.99 -11.90
CA GLN A 52 -8.25 4.83 -13.36
C GLN A 52 -8.52 6.12 -14.16
N ARG A 53 -8.95 7.22 -13.50
CA ARG A 53 -9.17 8.52 -14.16
C ARG A 53 -7.91 9.39 -14.20
N ILE A 54 -6.86 8.97 -13.52
CA ILE A 54 -5.58 9.66 -13.48
C ILE A 54 -4.73 9.13 -14.64
N GLU A 55 -4.09 10.03 -15.40
CA GLU A 55 -3.19 9.69 -16.51
C GLU A 55 -1.85 10.44 -16.32
N PRO A 56 -0.92 9.90 -15.51
CA PRO A 56 0.32 10.58 -15.15
C PRO A 56 1.23 10.87 -16.35
N THR A 57 1.22 9.96 -17.33
CA THR A 57 2.02 10.07 -18.58
C THR A 57 1.53 11.22 -19.46
N GLN A 58 0.30 11.68 -19.27
CA GLN A 58 -0.30 12.82 -19.98
C GLN A 58 -0.36 14.08 -19.10
N GLY A 59 0.22 14.03 -17.89
CA GLY A 59 0.17 15.14 -16.93
C GLY A 59 -1.20 15.36 -16.28
N ALA A 60 -2.16 14.44 -16.44
CA ALA A 60 -3.50 14.57 -15.90
C ALA A 60 -3.62 13.87 -14.54
N PHE A 61 -3.39 14.62 -13.46
CA PHE A 61 -3.38 14.08 -12.09
C PHE A 61 -4.70 14.21 -11.33
N THR A 62 -5.69 14.93 -11.87
CA THR A 62 -6.94 15.24 -11.16
C THR A 62 -7.94 14.09 -11.27
N PRO A 63 -8.29 13.38 -10.18
CA PRO A 63 -9.21 12.24 -10.24
C PRO A 63 -10.69 12.64 -10.36
N GLY A 64 -11.03 13.90 -10.08
CA GLY A 64 -12.42 14.35 -9.97
C GLY A 64 -13.16 13.77 -8.75
N PHE A 65 -12.42 13.21 -7.79
CA PHE A 65 -12.92 12.64 -6.53
C PHE A 65 -11.90 12.90 -5.42
N TYR A 66 -12.32 13.62 -4.38
CA TYR A 66 -11.41 14.24 -3.41
C TYR A 66 -11.58 13.72 -1.99
N ASN A 67 -12.28 12.59 -1.81
CA ASN A 67 -12.44 11.94 -0.50
C ASN A 67 -11.16 11.21 -0.07
N TYR A 68 -10.23 10.95 -1.00
CA TYR A 68 -8.94 10.30 -0.74
C TYR A 68 -7.81 11.12 -1.36
N GLY A 69 -6.62 11.02 -0.77
CA GLY A 69 -5.45 11.76 -1.23
C GLY A 69 -5.05 11.39 -2.66
N THR A 70 -4.91 12.40 -3.53
CA THR A 70 -4.52 12.24 -4.94
C THR A 70 -3.21 11.46 -5.11
N PHE A 71 -2.27 11.61 -4.17
CA PHE A 71 -1.01 10.86 -4.21
C PHE A 71 -1.24 9.34 -4.20
N TYR A 72 -2.12 8.84 -3.32
CA TYR A 72 -2.43 7.41 -3.26
C TYR A 72 -3.17 6.93 -4.51
N LEU A 73 -4.12 7.71 -5.01
CA LEU A 73 -4.82 7.37 -6.26
C LEU A 73 -3.85 7.31 -7.44
N THR A 74 -2.88 8.23 -7.49
CA THR A 74 -1.84 8.25 -8.54
C THR A 74 -0.92 7.04 -8.45
N THR A 75 -0.45 6.67 -7.26
CA THR A 75 0.41 5.49 -7.10
C THR A 75 -0.36 4.20 -7.39
N LEU A 76 -1.65 4.13 -7.03
CA LEU A 76 -2.51 3.00 -7.37
C LEU A 76 -2.74 2.90 -8.87
N LYS A 77 -2.89 4.01 -9.60
CA LYS A 77 -2.96 4.01 -11.07
C LYS A 77 -1.68 3.42 -11.68
N VAL A 78 -0.51 3.90 -11.27
CA VAL A 78 0.77 3.35 -11.75
C VAL A 78 0.88 1.86 -11.44
N ALA A 79 0.48 1.42 -10.24
CA ALA A 79 0.45 0.00 -9.90
C ALA A 79 -0.56 -0.79 -10.78
N SER A 80 -1.71 -0.18 -11.11
CA SER A 80 -2.70 -0.78 -12.02
C SER A 80 -2.13 -0.98 -13.41
N ASP A 81 -1.40 0.00 -13.93
CA ASP A 81 -0.75 -0.08 -15.25
C ASP A 81 0.35 -1.15 -15.28
N VAL A 82 1.12 -1.28 -14.19
CA VAL A 82 2.09 -2.36 -14.03
C VAL A 82 1.40 -3.72 -14.01
N VAL A 83 0.33 -3.89 -13.23
CA VAL A 83 -0.46 -5.12 -13.21
C VAL A 83 -0.99 -5.45 -14.61
N ALA A 84 -1.54 -4.47 -15.32
CA ALA A 84 -2.02 -4.65 -16.69
C ALA A 84 -0.90 -5.08 -17.65
N GLY A 85 0.30 -4.53 -17.51
CA GLY A 85 1.47 -4.90 -18.31
C GLY A 85 1.90 -6.35 -18.15
N TYR A 86 1.73 -6.95 -16.96
CA TYR A 86 2.12 -8.33 -16.68
C TYR A 86 0.98 -9.35 -16.83
N THR A 87 -0.27 -8.96 -16.58
CA THR A 87 -1.40 -9.91 -16.54
C THR A 87 -2.49 -9.65 -17.57
N GLY A 88 -2.34 -8.60 -18.37
CA GLY A 88 -3.42 -8.03 -19.18
C GLY A 88 -4.31 -7.10 -18.35
N GLY A 89 -4.85 -6.08 -19.01
CA GLY A 89 -5.85 -5.18 -18.44
C GLY A 89 -7.27 -5.76 -18.43
N PRO A 90 -8.26 -5.00 -17.94
CA PRO A 90 -9.66 -5.41 -17.99
C PRO A 90 -10.17 -5.44 -19.43
N ASP A 91 -11.08 -6.35 -19.74
CA ASP A 91 -11.75 -6.41 -21.05
C ASP A 91 -12.70 -5.20 -21.17
N PRO A 92 -12.44 -4.26 -22.10
CA PRO A 92 -13.29 -3.08 -22.26
C PRO A 92 -14.71 -3.41 -22.71
N LYS A 93 -14.95 -4.59 -23.29
CA LYS A 93 -16.28 -5.06 -23.71
C LYS A 93 -17.01 -5.86 -22.64
N ASN A 94 -16.29 -6.38 -21.66
CA ASN A 94 -16.84 -7.20 -20.59
C ASN A 94 -16.19 -6.89 -19.23
N LEU A 95 -16.61 -5.78 -18.64
CA LEU A 95 -16.08 -5.29 -17.35
C LEU A 95 -16.35 -6.24 -16.17
N LEU A 96 -17.34 -7.13 -16.30
CA LEU A 96 -17.70 -8.12 -15.29
C LEU A 96 -17.25 -9.54 -15.66
N GLY A 97 -16.49 -9.69 -16.75
CA GLY A 97 -15.91 -10.96 -17.14
C GLY A 97 -14.77 -11.38 -16.21
N ASP A 98 -14.44 -12.67 -16.22
CA ASP A 98 -13.43 -13.24 -15.33
C ASP A 98 -12.07 -12.55 -15.41
N GLN A 99 -11.64 -12.15 -16.61
CA GLN A 99 -10.40 -11.40 -16.81
C GLN A 99 -10.43 -10.05 -16.07
N SER A 100 -11.50 -9.28 -16.25
CA SER A 100 -11.69 -7.96 -15.64
C SER A 100 -11.74 -8.08 -14.12
N LEU A 101 -12.53 -9.02 -13.59
CA LEU A 101 -12.63 -9.28 -12.15
C LEU A 101 -11.30 -9.76 -11.54
N ALA A 102 -10.55 -10.61 -12.25
CA ALA A 102 -9.20 -11.01 -11.83
C ALA A 102 -8.21 -9.83 -11.84
N PHE A 103 -8.30 -8.94 -12.84
CA PHE A 103 -7.53 -7.70 -12.86
C PHE A 103 -7.85 -6.81 -11.65
N TYR A 104 -9.13 -6.56 -11.35
CA TYR A 104 -9.55 -5.77 -10.20
C TYR A 104 -9.05 -6.37 -8.87
N SER A 105 -9.12 -7.69 -8.71
CA SER A 105 -8.58 -8.39 -7.54
C SER A 105 -7.07 -8.19 -7.37
N ARG A 106 -6.29 -8.31 -8.46
CA ARG A 106 -4.83 -8.11 -8.43
C ARG A 106 -4.44 -6.67 -8.12
N VAL A 107 -5.15 -5.70 -8.67
CA VAL A 107 -4.92 -4.28 -8.37
C VAL A 107 -5.29 -3.96 -6.92
N THR A 108 -6.38 -4.54 -6.39
CA THR A 108 -6.70 -4.43 -4.97
C THR A 108 -5.54 -4.93 -4.10
N LEU A 109 -4.98 -6.11 -4.42
CA LEU A 109 -3.80 -6.63 -3.73
C LEU A 109 -2.60 -5.68 -3.85
N ALA A 110 -2.35 -5.12 -5.04
CA ALA A 110 -1.28 -4.14 -5.24
C ALA A 110 -1.49 -2.88 -4.38
N GLY A 111 -2.71 -2.36 -4.30
CA GLY A 111 -3.08 -1.26 -3.41
C GLY A 111 -2.83 -1.58 -1.93
N ARG A 112 -3.18 -2.79 -1.49
CA ARG A 112 -2.88 -3.26 -0.13
C ARG A 112 -1.37 -3.34 0.14
N ILE A 113 -0.57 -3.79 -0.83
CA ILE A 113 0.90 -3.80 -0.71
C ILE A 113 1.44 -2.37 -0.59
N LEU A 114 0.95 -1.43 -1.40
CA LEU A 114 1.32 -0.01 -1.29
C LEU A 114 1.00 0.55 0.10
N SER A 115 -0.21 0.26 0.62
CA SER A 115 -0.64 0.65 1.95
C SER A 115 0.23 0.01 3.05
N ALA A 116 0.56 -1.29 2.92
CA ALA A 116 1.41 -2.00 3.87
C ALA A 116 2.83 -1.42 3.92
N LEU A 117 3.42 -1.11 2.76
CA LEU A 117 4.72 -0.45 2.65
C LEU A 117 4.69 0.96 3.24
N ALA A 118 3.63 1.74 2.97
CA ALA A 118 3.47 3.06 3.56
C ALA A 118 3.34 3.00 5.09
N GLY A 119 2.54 2.07 5.61
CA GLY A 119 2.40 1.84 7.05
C GLY A 119 3.71 1.44 7.74
N ALA A 120 4.44 0.47 7.16
CA ALA A 120 5.77 0.09 7.64
C ALA A 120 6.78 1.25 7.54
N GLY A 121 6.69 2.04 6.47
CA GLY A 121 7.47 3.27 6.29
C GLY A 121 7.23 4.28 7.40
N THR A 122 5.97 4.48 7.81
CA THR A 122 5.62 5.36 8.94
C THR A 122 6.25 4.90 10.24
N VAL A 123 6.33 3.59 10.51
CA VAL A 123 7.04 3.04 11.68
C VAL A 123 8.52 3.41 11.66
N LEU A 124 9.18 3.27 10.49
CA LEU A 124 10.56 3.68 10.32
C LEU A 124 10.73 5.19 10.56
N LEU A 125 9.86 6.02 9.98
CA LEU A 125 9.92 7.47 10.16
C LEU A 125 9.72 7.86 11.63
N ALA A 126 8.78 7.23 12.34
CA ALA A 126 8.56 7.44 13.76
C ALA A 126 9.82 7.09 14.58
N PHE A 127 10.46 5.95 14.32
CA PHE A 127 11.74 5.59 14.93
C PHE A 127 12.81 6.67 14.69
N LEU A 128 12.98 7.09 13.42
CA LEU A 128 13.98 8.08 13.02
C LEU A 128 13.76 9.45 13.68
N MET A 129 12.50 9.84 13.88
CA MET A 129 12.13 11.08 14.55
C MET A 129 12.33 10.99 16.06
N LEU A 130 11.74 9.97 16.70
CA LEU A 130 11.78 9.81 18.16
C LEU A 130 13.21 9.60 18.68
N ARG A 131 14.03 8.81 17.97
CA ARG A 131 15.41 8.55 18.41
C ARG A 131 16.27 9.82 18.53
N ARG A 132 15.90 10.91 17.84
CA ARG A 132 16.59 12.22 17.93
C ARG A 132 16.38 12.89 19.29
N TRP A 133 15.26 12.60 19.96
CA TRP A 133 14.87 13.21 21.22
C TRP A 133 15.05 12.27 22.41
N THR A 134 14.77 10.98 22.24
CA THR A 134 14.74 9.99 23.33
C THR A 134 15.92 9.01 23.31
N GLY A 135 16.78 9.10 22.30
CA GLY A 135 17.78 8.07 22.01
C GLY A 135 17.17 6.78 21.45
N LEU A 136 18.02 5.76 21.26
CA LEU A 136 17.64 4.51 20.57
C LEU A 136 16.50 3.77 21.26
N LEU A 137 16.54 3.63 22.59
CA LEU A 137 15.53 2.87 23.34
C LEU A 137 14.13 3.48 23.17
N GLY A 138 13.97 4.77 23.43
CA GLY A 138 12.68 5.43 23.30
C GLY A 138 12.16 5.45 21.85
N GLY A 139 13.07 5.60 20.87
CA GLY A 139 12.71 5.50 19.46
C GLY A 139 12.20 4.11 19.09
N THR A 140 12.86 3.05 19.56
CA THR A 140 12.44 1.67 19.33
C THR A 140 11.09 1.39 19.99
N MET A 141 10.90 1.79 21.25
CA MET A 141 9.64 1.55 21.96
C MET A 141 8.46 2.25 21.28
N GLY A 142 8.60 3.52 20.90
CA GLY A 142 7.54 4.25 20.19
C GLY A 142 7.21 3.65 18.83
N ALA A 143 8.23 3.20 18.08
CA ALA A 143 8.03 2.53 16.79
C ALA A 143 7.37 1.16 16.94
N LEU A 144 7.71 0.37 17.97
CA LEU A 144 7.08 -0.92 18.24
C LEU A 144 5.58 -0.76 18.56
N VAL A 145 5.21 0.26 19.35
CA VAL A 145 3.81 0.58 19.60
C VAL A 145 3.08 0.89 18.30
N LEU A 146 3.67 1.71 17.44
CA LEU A 146 3.08 2.05 16.15
C LEU A 146 3.04 0.87 15.15
N ALA A 147 3.96 -0.08 15.28
CA ALA A 147 4.00 -1.24 14.39
C ALA A 147 2.76 -2.13 14.52
N VAL A 148 2.18 -2.21 15.73
CA VAL A 148 1.04 -3.06 16.09
C VAL A 148 -0.28 -2.29 16.24
N ALA A 149 -0.24 -0.95 16.22
CA ALA A 149 -1.42 -0.09 16.18
C ALA A 149 -2.00 -0.03 14.76
#